data_AF-A0A952EML4-F1
#
_entry.id   AF-A0A952EML4-F1
#
_cell.length_a   1.000
_cell.length_b   1.000
_cell.length_c   1.000
_cell.angle_alpha   90.00
_cell.angle_beta   90.00
_cell.angle_gamma   90.00
#
_symmetry.space_group_name_H-M   'P 1'
#
loop_
_entity.id
_entity.type
_entity.pdbx_description
1 polymer ?
#
loop_
_entity_poly.entity_id
_entity_poly.type
_entity_poly.pdbx_seq_one_letter_code
_entity_poly.pdbx_strand_id
1 'polypeptide(L)'
;MNTINYISISEAITELSKIGQKEIVIKLENILENNEVEKSEMHNKKDDKTTSHYRVNLTEEDLNVITDLFLDLEVESLTEDGEATWKTERYVTLLNNWSNISGETASL
;
A
#
# COMPACT_ATOMS: atom_id res chain seq x y z
N MET A 1 -4.25 4.52 -13.76
CA MET A 1 -2.78 4.54 -13.64
C MET A 1 -2.47 3.84 -12.34
N ASN A 2 -1.61 2.82 -12.34
CA ASN A 2 -1.28 2.05 -11.13
C ASN A 2 -0.33 2.86 -10.25
N THR A 3 -0.89 3.81 -9.52
CA THR A 3 -0.14 4.65 -8.60
C THR A 3 -0.75 4.61 -7.22
N ILE A 4 0.10 4.63 -6.22
CA ILE A 4 -0.30 4.62 -4.84
C ILE A 4 0.45 5.70 -4.05
N ASN A 5 -0.17 6.23 -3.00
CA ASN A 5 0.45 7.25 -2.18
C ASN A 5 1.51 6.67 -1.24
N TYR A 6 2.45 7.53 -0.82
CA TYR A 6 3.53 7.18 0.11
C TYR A 6 3.07 6.46 1.39
N ILE A 7 1.96 6.92 1.99
CA ILE A 7 1.46 6.41 3.27
C ILE A 7 1.04 4.94 3.09
N SER A 8 0.28 4.62 2.05
CA SER A 8 -0.16 3.25 1.79
C SER A 8 1.01 2.26 1.63
N ILE A 9 2.10 2.66 0.98
CA ILE A 9 3.31 1.82 0.86
C ILE A 9 4.00 1.66 2.21
N SER A 10 4.15 2.75 2.95
CA SER A 10 4.84 2.75 4.25
C SER A 10 4.11 1.88 5.28
N GLU A 11 2.78 1.92 5.28
CA GLU A 11 1.95 1.05 6.12
C GLU A 11 2.07 -0.41 5.70
N ALA A 12 2.04 -0.71 4.40
CA ALA A 12 2.23 -2.08 3.91
C ALA A 12 3.59 -2.64 4.33
N ILE A 13 4.67 -1.87 4.16
CA ILE A 13 6.02 -2.25 4.64
C ILE A 13 6.00 -2.55 6.14
N THR A 14 5.37 -1.69 6.93
CA THR A 14 5.32 -1.82 8.40
C THR A 14 4.61 -3.11 8.80
N GLU A 15 3.44 -3.39 8.24
CA GLU A 15 2.64 -4.57 8.60
C GLU A 15 3.24 -5.87 8.04
N LEU A 16 3.71 -5.88 6.79
CA LEU A 16 4.40 -7.03 6.19
C LEU A 16 5.69 -7.40 6.95
N SER A 17 6.40 -6.41 7.48
CA SER A 17 7.61 -6.63 8.28
C SER A 17 7.31 -7.39 9.58
N LYS A 18 6.14 -7.15 10.20
CA LYS A 18 5.74 -7.84 11.44
C LYS A 18 5.49 -9.32 11.22
N ILE A 19 4.99 -9.69 10.04
CA ILE A 19 4.69 -11.08 9.67
C ILE A 19 5.81 -11.74 8.84
N GLY A 20 6.93 -11.03 8.62
CA GLY A 20 8.13 -11.59 7.99
C GLY A 20 8.08 -11.74 6.46
N GLN A 21 7.19 -11.01 5.78
CA GLN A 21 7.05 -11.02 4.31
C GLN A 21 8.17 -10.20 3.61
N LYS A 22 9.43 -10.62 3.82
CA LYS A 22 10.62 -9.85 3.45
C LYS A 22 10.75 -9.54 1.96
N GLU A 23 10.35 -10.47 1.10
CA GLU A 23 10.46 -10.28 -0.35
C GLU A 23 9.58 -9.15 -0.85
N ILE A 24 8.33 -9.08 -0.38
CA ILE A 24 7.39 -8.00 -0.74
C ILE A 24 7.86 -6.68 -0.14
N VAL A 25 8.37 -6.68 1.10
CA VAL A 25 8.96 -5.49 1.73
C VAL A 25 10.08 -4.90 0.86
N ILE A 26 11.02 -5.72 0.39
CA ILE A 26 12.12 -5.26 -0.47
C ILE A 26 11.59 -4.64 -1.77
N LYS A 27 10.56 -5.24 -2.38
CA LYS A 27 9.93 -4.70 -3.60
C LYS A 27 9.30 -3.33 -3.33
N LEU A 28 8.59 -3.17 -2.21
CA LEU A 28 7.96 -1.91 -1.81
C LEU A 28 8.98 -0.81 -1.48
N GLU A 29 10.08 -1.16 -0.81
CA GLU A 29 11.20 -0.25 -0.56
C GLU A 29 11.82 0.24 -1.87
N ASN A 30 12.02 -0.66 -2.85
CA ASN A 30 12.51 -0.30 -4.18
C ASN A 30 11.56 0.67 -4.90
N ILE A 31 10.24 0.46 -4.80
CA ILE A 31 9.22 1.38 -5.35
C ILE A 31 9.38 2.78 -4.74
N LEU A 32 9.57 2.89 -3.42
CA LEU A 32 9.76 4.19 -2.75
C LEU A 32 11.05 4.91 -3.18
N GLU A 33 12.07 4.17 -3.59
CA GLU A 33 13.35 4.72 -4.03
C GLU A 33 13.33 5.15 -5.51
N ASN A 34 12.70 4.35 -6.38
CA ASN A 34 12.92 4.44 -7.83
C ASN A 34 11.69 4.83 -8.65
N ASN A 35 10.47 4.74 -8.09
CA ASN A 35 9.23 4.83 -8.87
C ASN A 35 8.38 6.06 -8.55
N GLU A 36 8.95 7.10 -7.95
CA GLU A 36 8.22 8.34 -7.68
C GLU A 36 7.68 8.95 -8.97
N VAL A 37 6.39 9.31 -8.96
CA VAL A 37 5.76 10.05 -10.05
C VAL A 37 6.13 11.51 -9.90
N GLU A 38 6.64 12.09 -10.97
CA GLU A 38 7.01 13.50 -11.03
C GLU A 38 5.84 14.40 -10.60
N LYS A 39 6.11 15.27 -9.63
CA LYS A 39 5.14 16.27 -9.16
C LYS A 39 5.11 17.44 -10.13
N SER A 40 3.92 17.99 -10.34
CA SER A 40 3.74 19.21 -11.13
C SER A 40 4.61 20.35 -10.59
N GLU A 41 5.06 21.22 -11.49
CA GLU A 41 5.83 22.42 -11.16
C GLU A 41 5.12 23.32 -10.14
N MET A 42 3.78 23.35 -10.17
CA MET A 42 2.96 24.16 -9.26
C MET A 42 2.67 23.48 -7.91
N HIS A 43 3.23 22.29 -7.65
CA HIS A 43 2.96 21.57 -6.41
C HIS A 43 3.68 22.23 -5.23
N ASN A 44 2.93 22.75 -4.25
CA ASN A 44 3.47 23.56 -3.15
C ASN A 44 4.40 22.79 -2.17
N LYS A 45 4.43 21.46 -2.27
CA LYS A 45 5.24 20.58 -1.41
C LYS A 45 6.06 19.58 -2.22
N LYS A 46 6.86 20.06 -3.17
CA LYS A 46 7.66 19.18 -4.05
C LYS A 46 8.58 18.24 -3.28
N ASP A 47 9.24 18.75 -2.25
CA ASP A 47 10.23 17.99 -1.47
C ASP A 47 9.60 17.12 -0.36
N ASP A 48 8.29 17.24 -0.13
CA ASP A 48 7.58 16.46 0.90
C ASP A 48 7.14 15.10 0.34
N LYS A 49 7.86 14.03 0.72
CA LYS A 49 7.54 12.67 0.27
C LYS A 49 6.15 12.20 0.68
N THR A 50 5.54 12.77 1.74
CA THR A 50 4.21 12.35 2.20
C THR A 50 3.09 12.69 1.20
N THR A 51 3.36 13.60 0.27
CA THR A 51 2.43 13.94 -0.82
C THR A 51 2.79 13.23 -2.14
N SER A 52 3.84 12.41 -2.14
CA SER A 52 4.30 11.70 -3.33
C SER A 52 3.41 10.51 -3.63
N HIS A 53 3.30 10.23 -4.93
CA HIS A 53 2.69 9.01 -5.45
C HIS A 53 3.75 8.22 -6.21
N TYR A 54 3.60 6.91 -6.22
CA TYR A 54 4.59 5.99 -6.79
C TYR A 54 3.92 5.06 -7.77
N ARG A 55 4.58 4.78 -8.89
CA ARG A 55 4.12 3.73 -9.82
C ARG A 55 4.35 2.36 -9.20
N VAL A 56 3.30 1.55 -9.20
CA VAL A 56 3.35 0.19 -8.67
C VAL A 56 3.55 -0.80 -9.81
N ASN A 57 4.62 -1.58 -9.71
CA ASN A 57 5.03 -2.64 -10.63
C ASN A 57 5.17 -3.98 -9.87
N LEU A 58 4.10 -4.37 -9.19
CA LEU A 58 4.01 -5.63 -8.44
C LEU A 58 3.22 -6.66 -9.24
N THR A 59 3.47 -7.94 -8.97
CA THR A 59 2.67 -9.02 -9.55
C THR A 59 1.27 -9.06 -8.92
N GLU A 60 0.33 -9.72 -9.57
CA GLU A 60 -1.00 -9.97 -8.98
C GLU A 60 -0.91 -10.76 -7.68
N GLU A 61 0.03 -11.70 -7.57
CA GLU A 61 0.29 -12.46 -6.34
C GLU A 61 0.78 -11.57 -5.20
N ASP A 62 1.75 -10.67 -5.46
CA ASP A 62 2.24 -9.71 -4.46
C ASP A 62 1.10 -8.81 -3.96
N LEU A 63 0.25 -8.35 -4.89
CA LEU A 63 -0.91 -7.51 -4.56
C LEU A 63 -1.94 -8.25 -3.71
N ASN A 64 -2.23 -9.52 -4.05
CA ASN A 64 -3.16 -10.34 -3.27
C ASN A 64 -2.66 -10.52 -1.83
N VAL A 65 -1.36 -10.75 -1.63
CA VAL A 65 -0.80 -10.84 -0.26
C VAL A 65 -0.99 -9.54 0.51
N ILE A 66 -0.82 -8.39 -0.14
CA ILE A 66 -1.02 -7.08 0.51
C ILE A 66 -2.50 -6.83 0.82
N THR A 67 -3.42 -7.14 -0.10
CA THR A 67 -4.86 -6.96 0.13
C THR A 67 -5.38 -7.90 1.20
N ASP A 68 -4.97 -9.17 1.19
CA ASP A 68 -5.36 -10.15 2.20
C ASP A 68 -4.88 -9.73 3.59
N LEU A 69 -3.64 -9.22 3.70
CA LEU A 69 -3.13 -8.66 4.95
C LEU A 69 -4.01 -7.53 5.49
N PHE A 70 -4.42 -6.57 4.65
CA PHE A 70 -5.24 -5.45 5.12
C PHE A 70 -6.68 -5.85 5.40
N LEU A 71 -7.20 -6.87 4.72
CA LEU A 71 -8.49 -7.48 5.03
C LEU A 71 -8.46 -8.15 6.42
N ASP A 72 -7.42 -8.92 6.71
CA ASP A 72 -7.24 -9.55 8.02
C ASP A 72 -7.15 -8.49 9.13
N LEU A 73 -6.32 -7.46 8.91
CA LEU A 73 -6.17 -6.36 9.87
C LEU A 73 -7.45 -5.54 10.07
N GLU A 74 -8.26 -5.35 9.02
CA GLU A 74 -9.58 -4.74 9.13
C GLU A 74 -10.45 -5.54 10.10
N VAL A 75 -10.57 -6.85 9.89
CA VAL A 75 -11.40 -7.74 10.73
C VAL A 75 -10.88 -7.77 12.17
N GLU A 76 -9.57 -7.88 12.36
CA GLU A 76 -8.93 -7.90 13.69
C GLU A 76 -9.09 -6.58 14.46
N SER A 77 -9.40 -5.48 13.77
CA SER A 77 -9.51 -4.15 14.38
C SER A 77 -10.90 -3.81 14.92
N LEU A 78 -11.89 -4.67 14.68
CA LEU A 78 -13.24 -4.52 15.20
C LEU A 78 -13.27 -4.69 16.73
N THR A 79 -14.28 -4.13 17.37
CA THR A 79 -14.55 -4.42 18.79
C THR A 79 -15.03 -5.87 18.97
N GLU A 80 -15.14 -6.32 20.22
CA GLU A 80 -15.74 -7.63 20.54
C GLU A 80 -17.18 -7.79 20.04
N ASP A 81 -17.90 -6.68 19.89
CA ASP A 81 -19.26 -6.62 19.34
C ASP A 81 -19.28 -6.55 17.80
N GLY A 82 -18.12 -6.51 17.15
CA GLY A 82 -17.99 -6.37 15.69
C GLY A 82 -18.14 -4.94 15.18
N GLU A 83 -18.04 -3.93 16.05
CA GLU A 83 -18.19 -2.52 15.67
C GLU A 83 -16.88 -1.95 15.13
N ALA A 84 -17.00 -1.08 14.13
CA ALA A 84 -15.85 -0.42 13.51
C ALA A 84 -15.19 0.59 14.46
N THR A 85 -13.86 0.65 14.41
CA THR A 85 -13.04 1.63 15.12
C THR A 85 -12.30 2.53 14.14
N TRP A 86 -11.61 3.55 14.65
CA TRP A 86 -10.71 4.36 13.84
C TRP A 86 -9.59 3.54 13.16
N LYS A 87 -9.21 2.38 13.74
CA LYS A 87 -8.26 1.47 13.10
C LYS A 87 -8.90 0.73 11.94
N THR A 88 -10.15 0.30 12.09
CA THR A 88 -10.94 -0.30 11.02
C THR A 88 -11.03 0.63 9.82
N GLU A 89 -11.40 1.88 10.04
CA GLU A 89 -11.48 2.90 8.97
C GLU A 89 -10.12 3.10 8.27
N ARG A 90 -9.03 3.07 9.04
CA ARG A 90 -7.67 3.16 8.50
C ARG A 90 -7.34 1.95 7.61
N TYR A 91 -7.61 0.72 8.06
CA TYR A 91 -7.33 -0.48 7.28
C TYR A 91 -8.24 -0.62 6.06
N VAL A 92 -9.52 -0.24 6.16
CA VAL A 92 -10.43 -0.13 5.00
C VAL A 92 -9.87 0.83 3.96
N THR A 93 -9.32 1.98 4.38
CA THR A 93 -8.71 2.95 3.46
C THR A 93 -7.49 2.35 2.75
N LEU A 94 -6.64 1.62 3.49
CA LEU A 94 -5.46 0.96 2.93
C LEU A 94 -5.85 -0.16 1.95
N LEU A 95 -6.79 -1.02 2.35
CA LEU A 95 -7.35 -2.07 1.51
C LEU A 95 -7.91 -1.48 0.20
N ASN A 96 -8.75 -0.46 0.29
CA ASN A 96 -9.31 0.21 -0.89
C ASN A 96 -8.22 0.79 -1.81
N ASN A 97 -7.16 1.38 -1.24
CA ASN A 97 -6.06 1.90 -2.05
C ASN A 97 -5.34 0.79 -2.82
N TRP A 98 -5.12 -0.37 -2.20
CA TRP A 98 -4.43 -1.50 -2.81
C TRP A 98 -5.30 -2.29 -3.78
N SER A 99 -6.58 -2.51 -3.48
CA SER A 99 -7.53 -3.21 -4.35
C SER A 99 -7.80 -2.49 -5.67
N ASN A 100 -7.47 -1.20 -5.76
CA ASN A 100 -7.57 -0.41 -7.00
C ASN A 100 -6.33 -0.53 -7.90
N ILE A 101 -5.30 -1.28 -7.48
CA ILE A 101 -4.09 -1.51 -8.28
C ILE A 101 -4.24 -2.82 -9.04
N SER A 102 -3.98 -2.80 -10.35
CA SER A 102 -3.91 -4.02 -11.16
C SER A 102 -2.47 -4.56 -11.19
N GLY A 103 -2.30 -5.86 -10.99
CA GLY A 103 -0.98 -6.50 -11.07
C GLY A 103 -0.43 -6.57 -12.49
N GLU A 104 0.89 -6.69 -12.60
CA GLU A 104 1.49 -7.14 -13.85
C GLU A 104 1.11 -8.60 -14.10
N THR A 105 0.43 -8.88 -15.21
CA THR A 105 0.23 -10.25 -15.66
C THR A 105 1.60 -10.80 -16.05
N ALA A 106 2.01 -11.93 -15.48
CA ALA A 106 3.25 -12.60 -15.88
C ALA A 106 3.23 -12.79 -17.41
N SER A 107 4.23 -12.25 -18.10
CA SER A 107 4.37 -12.50 -19.54
C SER A 107 4.66 -13.99 -19.73
N LEU A 108 3.75 -14.69 -20.42
CA LEU A 108 3.88 -16.09 -20.83
C LEU A 108 5.06 -16.31 -21.78
#